data_AF-A0A0B8QRJ9-F1
#
_entry.id   AF-A0A0B8QRJ9-F1
#
_cell.length_a   1.000
_cell.length_b   1.000
_cell.length_c   1.000
_cell.angle_alpha   90.00
_cell.angle_beta   90.00
_cell.angle_gamma   90.00
#
_symmetry.space_group_name_H-M   'P 1'
#
loop_
_entity.id
_entity.type
_entity.pdbx_description
1 polymer ?
#
loop_
_entity_poly.entity_id
_entity_poly.type
_entity_poly.pdbx_seq_one_letter_code
_entity_poly.pdbx_strand_id
1 'polypeptide(L)'
;MLAHPQIDEVIVAISASDDYFSQTSLSDNPKVTQVLGGKERCDTVLNALEHLNQQNYQGKVLVHDAARPNFQLNDLTALMEKAEAHSVGLFLPVR
;
A
#
# COMPACT_ATOMS: atom_id res chain seq x y z
N MET A 1 6.19 -0.68 -7.71
CA MET A 1 6.12 -1.12 -6.29
C MET A 1 6.22 -2.64 -6.15
N LEU A 2 5.35 -3.45 -6.77
CA LEU A 2 5.39 -4.93 -6.69
C LEU A 2 6.71 -5.59 -7.16
N ALA A 3 7.45 -4.92 -8.05
CA ALA A 3 8.77 -5.37 -8.50
C ALA A 3 9.91 -5.09 -7.49
N HIS A 4 9.63 -4.35 -6.40
CA HIS A 4 10.66 -4.02 -5.42
C HIS A 4 10.89 -5.22 -4.48
N PRO A 5 12.14 -5.66 -4.27
CA PRO A 5 12.42 -6.89 -3.51
C PRO A 5 12.02 -6.81 -2.03
N GLN A 6 12.06 -5.62 -1.43
CA GLN A 6 11.66 -5.39 -0.03
C GLN A 6 10.14 -5.23 0.19
N ILE A 7 9.31 -5.35 -0.86
CA ILE A 7 7.85 -5.32 -0.72
C ILE A 7 7.35 -6.76 -0.67
N ASP A 8 6.92 -7.16 0.53
CA ASP A 8 6.35 -8.49 0.78
C ASP A 8 4.94 -8.60 0.20
N GLU A 9 4.11 -7.58 0.46
CA GLU A 9 2.69 -7.54 0.11
C GLU A 9 2.27 -6.12 -0.28
N VAL A 10 1.25 -6.02 -1.15
CA VAL A 10 0.56 -4.78 -1.49
C VAL A 10 -0.92 -4.96 -1.22
N ILE A 11 -1.43 -4.20 -0.25
CA ILE A 11 -2.87 -4.15 0.04
C ILE A 11 -3.50 -3.07 -0.84
N VAL A 12 -4.48 -3.45 -1.64
CA VAL A 12 -5.26 -2.53 -2.47
C VAL A 12 -6.65 -2.41 -1.86
N ALA A 13 -6.95 -1.23 -1.31
CA ALA A 13 -8.27 -0.91 -0.80
C ALA A 13 -9.14 -0.34 -1.92
N ILE A 14 -10.24 -1.02 -2.24
CA ILE A 14 -11.15 -0.62 -3.33
C ILE A 14 -12.59 -0.45 -2.85
N SER A 15 -13.40 0.29 -3.61
CA SER A 15 -14.84 0.42 -3.32
C SER A 15 -15.53 -0.95 -3.39
N ALA A 16 -16.55 -1.15 -2.55
CA ALA A 16 -17.39 -2.35 -2.60
C ALA A 16 -18.14 -2.51 -3.95
N SER A 17 -18.28 -1.42 -4.70
CA SER A 17 -18.92 -1.37 -6.02
C SER A 17 -17.92 -1.29 -7.17
N ASP A 18 -16.64 -1.58 -6.94
CA ASP A 18 -15.62 -1.56 -7.98
C ASP A 18 -15.63 -2.89 -8.76
N ASP A 19 -16.14 -2.84 -9.98
CA ASP A 19 -16.19 -3.99 -10.89
C ASP A 19 -14.96 -4.09 -11.82
N TYR A 20 -14.03 -3.13 -11.72
CA TYR A 20 -12.88 -3.02 -12.62
C TYR A 20 -11.66 -3.74 -12.10
N PHE A 21 -11.40 -3.70 -10.78
CA PHE A 21 -10.19 -4.26 -10.18
C PHE A 21 -10.02 -5.77 -10.49
N SER A 22 -11.12 -6.51 -10.44
CA SER A 22 -11.17 -7.96 -10.73
C SER A 22 -10.83 -8.31 -12.18
N GLN A 23 -10.82 -7.33 -13.09
CA GLN A 23 -10.46 -7.50 -14.49
C GLN A 23 -8.99 -7.18 -14.76
N THR A 24 -8.26 -6.69 -13.75
CA THR A 24 -6.84 -6.33 -13.88
C THR A 24 -5.95 -7.53 -13.57
N SER A 25 -4.73 -7.55 -14.13
CA SER A 25 -3.75 -8.58 -13.76
C SER A 25 -3.26 -8.50 -12.31
N LEU A 26 -3.66 -7.46 -11.56
CA LEU A 26 -3.32 -7.30 -10.15
C LEU A 26 -4.19 -8.17 -9.24
N SER A 27 -5.43 -8.48 -9.62
CA SER A 27 -6.32 -9.31 -8.79
C SER A 27 -5.82 -10.75 -8.66
N ASP A 28 -5.06 -11.23 -9.65
CA ASP A 28 -4.49 -12.58 -9.65
C ASP A 28 -3.05 -12.62 -9.10
N ASN A 29 -2.50 -11.48 -8.68
CA ASN A 29 -1.13 -11.42 -8.20
C ASN A 29 -1.03 -11.94 -6.75
N PRO A 30 -0.19 -12.93 -6.45
CA PRO A 30 -0.13 -13.54 -5.11
C PRO A 30 0.41 -12.61 -4.02
N LYS A 31 1.03 -11.48 -4.38
CA LYS A 31 1.46 -10.44 -3.44
C LYS A 31 0.41 -9.35 -3.23
N VAL A 32 -0.74 -9.44 -3.89
CA VAL A 32 -1.78 -8.41 -3.83
C VAL A 32 -2.97 -8.94 -3.03
N THR A 33 -3.32 -8.20 -1.99
CA THR A 33 -4.52 -8.48 -1.17
C THR A 33 -5.50 -7.35 -1.34
N GLN A 34 -6.75 -7.70 -1.65
CA GLN A 34 -7.83 -6.74 -1.75
C GLN A 34 -8.51 -6.56 -0.40
N VAL A 35 -8.75 -5.31 -0.02
CA VAL A 35 -9.61 -4.95 1.13
C VAL A 35 -10.67 -3.94 0.70
N LEU A 36 -11.72 -3.79 1.52
CA LEU A 36 -12.72 -2.77 1.28
C LEU A 36 -12.19 -1.40 1.71
N GLY A 37 -12.30 -0.43 0.82
CA GLY A 37 -12.10 0.98 1.13
C GLY A 37 -13.20 1.53 2.04
N GLY A 38 -13.00 2.76 2.51
CA GLY A 38 -13.95 3.47 3.34
C GLY A 38 -14.56 4.68 2.64
N LYS A 39 -15.32 5.49 3.40
CA LYS A 39 -15.95 6.70 2.87
C LYS A 39 -14.92 7.77 2.54
N GLU A 40 -13.90 7.90 3.39
CA GLU A 40 -12.78 8.81 3.21
C GLU A 40 -11.45 8.05 3.06
N ARG A 41 -10.40 8.80 2.71
CA ARG A 41 -9.04 8.25 2.58
C ARG A 41 -8.54 7.69 3.92
N CYS A 42 -8.85 8.34 5.04
CA CYS A 42 -8.46 7.86 6.37
C CYS A 42 -9.13 6.53 6.72
N ASP A 43 -10.43 6.38 6.46
CA ASP A 43 -11.17 5.14 6.67
C ASP A 43 -10.58 4.00 5.81
N THR A 44 -10.24 4.32 4.56
CA THR A 44 -9.60 3.38 3.62
C THR A 44 -8.26 2.87 4.14
N VAL A 45 -7.42 3.77 4.67
CA VAL A 45 -6.14 3.40 5.27
C VAL A 45 -6.34 2.61 6.56
N LEU A 46 -7.31 2.99 7.39
CA LEU A 46 -7.62 2.28 8.63
C LEU A 46 -8.02 0.83 8.36
N ASN A 47 -8.93 0.59 7.41
CA ASN A 47 -9.36 -0.77 7.03
C ASN A 47 -8.17 -1.65 6.61
N ALA A 48 -7.23 -1.10 5.84
CA ALA A 48 -6.02 -1.82 5.43
C ALA A 48 -5.08 -2.12 6.61
N LEU A 49 -4.94 -1.18 7.55
CA LEU A 49 -4.14 -1.39 8.77
C LEU A 49 -4.80 -2.40 9.72
N GLU A 50 -6.12 -2.40 9.84
CA GLU A 50 -6.86 -3.38 10.62
C GLU A 50 -6.68 -4.79 10.06
N HIS A 51 -6.67 -4.95 8.73
CA HIS A 51 -6.35 -6.21 8.08
C HIS A 51 -4.96 -6.72 8.50
N LEU A 52 -3.93 -5.87 8.46
CA LEU A 52 -2.58 -6.22 8.91
C LEU A 52 -2.54 -6.54 10.41
N ASN A 53 -3.29 -5.82 11.23
CA ASN A 53 -3.38 -6.07 12.66
C ASN A 53 -4.00 -7.43 12.97
N GLN A 54 -5.03 -7.86 12.21
CA GLN A 54 -5.62 -9.19 12.33
C GLN A 54 -4.61 -10.31 11.99
N GLN A 55 -3.64 -10.04 11.12
CA GLN A 55 -2.54 -10.94 10.82
C GLN A 55 -1.37 -10.85 11.83
N ASN A 56 -1.50 -10.03 12.89
CA ASN A 56 -0.43 -9.73 13.84
C ASN A 56 0.85 -9.21 13.17
N TYR A 57 0.72 -8.47 12.07
CA TYR A 57 1.86 -7.91 11.36
C TYR A 57 2.59 -6.86 12.21
N GLN A 58 3.91 -6.98 12.33
CA GLN A 58 4.77 -6.09 13.12
C GLN A 58 5.79 -5.32 12.25
N GLY A 59 5.69 -5.44 10.92
CA GLY A 59 6.60 -4.78 10.01
C GLY A 59 6.24 -3.33 9.72
N LYS A 60 6.96 -2.73 8.78
CA LYS A 60 6.72 -1.34 8.36
C LYS A 60 5.68 -1.29 7.25
N VAL A 61 4.81 -0.29 7.33
CA VAL A 61 3.77 -0.06 6.32
C VAL A 61 4.07 1.22 5.56
N LEU A 62 3.97 1.15 4.24
CA LEU A 62 4.01 2.30 3.34
C LEU A 62 2.62 2.52 2.75
N VAL A 63 2.10 3.74 2.88
CA VAL A 63 0.84 4.15 2.25
C VAL A 63 1.15 4.96 1.00
N HIS A 64 0.65 4.51 -0.15
CA HIS A 64 0.82 5.19 -1.43
C HIS A 64 -0.54 5.44 -2.10
N ASP A 65 -0.70 6.60 -2.75
CA ASP A 65 -1.93 6.92 -3.47
C ASP A 65 -1.94 6.22 -4.85
N ALA A 66 -2.99 5.45 -5.14
CA ALA A 66 -3.14 4.74 -6.42
C ALA A 66 -3.12 5.67 -7.65
N ALA A 67 -3.60 6.91 -7.52
CA ALA A 67 -3.63 7.91 -8.59
C ALA A 67 -2.23 8.46 -8.99
N ARG A 68 -1.16 8.02 -8.33
CA ARG A 68 0.23 8.48 -8.56
C ARG A 68 1.09 7.33 -9.12
N PRO A 69 0.99 7.01 -10.42
CA PRO A 69 1.70 5.87 -11.01
C PRO A 69 3.21 6.10 -11.18
N ASN A 70 3.67 7.37 -11.19
CA ASN A 70 5.05 7.75 -11.50
C ASN A 70 6.01 7.61 -10.30
N PHE A 71 5.80 6.61 -9.44
CA PHE A 71 6.65 6.37 -8.29
C PHE A 71 7.78 5.40 -8.66
N GLN A 72 9.01 5.91 -8.76
CA GLN A 72 10.15 5.12 -9.17
C GLN A 72 10.63 4.19 -8.04
N LEU A 73 11.20 3.04 -8.42
CA LEU A 73 11.74 2.09 -7.45
C LEU A 73 12.88 2.70 -6.62
N ASN A 74 13.71 3.56 -7.22
CA ASN A 74 14.79 4.24 -6.50
C ASN A 74 14.27 5.20 -5.42
N ASP A 75 13.17 5.91 -5.69
CA ASP A 75 12.54 6.79 -4.70
C ASP A 75 11.96 5.99 -3.53
N LEU A 76 11.38 4.82 -3.83
CA LEU A 76 10.91 3.87 -2.82
C LEU A 76 12.07 3.36 -1.96
N THR A 77 13.18 2.93 -2.55
CA THR A 77 14.38 2.48 -1.81
C THR A 77 14.87 3.59 -0.87
N ALA A 78 15.06 4.80 -1.39
CA ALA A 78 15.54 5.94 -0.60
C ALA A 78 14.57 6.32 0.52
N LEU A 79 13.26 6.15 0.31
CA LEU A 79 12.24 6.36 1.34
C LEU A 79 12.36 5.32 2.46
N MET A 80 12.50 4.05 2.11
CA MET A 80 12.59 2.96 3.08
C MET A 80 13.86 3.09 3.94
N GLU A 81 15.01 3.42 3.33
CA GLU A 81 16.25 3.69 4.05
C GLU A 81 16.09 4.85 5.05
N LYS A 82 15.44 5.95 4.64
CA LYS A 82 15.16 7.06 5.56
C LYS A 82 14.19 6.65 6.67
N ALA A 83 13.20 5.80 6.37
CA ALA A 83 12.28 5.26 7.36
C ALA A 83 12.95 4.28 8.33
N GLU A 84 14.16 3.80 8.08
CA GLU A 84 14.96 3.10 9.08
C GLU A 84 15.54 4.03 10.14
N ALA A 85 15.85 5.28 9.78
CA ALA A 85 16.38 6.26 10.71
C ALA A 85 15.32 6.90 11.63
N HIS A 86 14.02 6.65 11.38
CA HIS A 86 12.92 7.30 12.10
C HIS A 86 11.89 6.29 12.62
N SER A 87 11.47 6.45 13.88
CA SER A 87 10.45 5.62 14.54
C SER A 87 9.01 5.97 14.16
N VAL A 88 8.81 6.94 13.27
CA VAL A 88 7.51 7.48 12.85
C VAL A 88 7.36 7.36 11.33
N GLY A 89 6.12 7.16 10.86
CA GLY A 89 5.82 7.01 9.44
C GLY A 89 6.31 8.20 8.61
N LEU A 90 6.98 7.92 7.49
CA LEU A 90 7.36 8.95 6.53
C LEU A 90 6.25 9.18 5.51
N PHE A 91 5.99 10.46 5.25
CA PHE A 91 5.17 10.92 4.13
C PHE A 91 6.12 11.52 3.10
N LEU A 92 6.09 11.04 1.85
CA LEU A 92 6.70 11.77 0.74
C LEU A 92 5.68 12.74 0.15
N PRO A 93 5.88 14.07 0.29
CA PRO A 93 5.31 14.99 -0.66
C PRO A 93 6.08 14.85 -1.97
N VAL A 94 5.50 14.16 -2.94
CA VAL A 94 6.10 14.10 -4.28
C VAL A 94 5.52 15.25 -5.11
N ARG A 95 6.44 16.00 -5.74
CA ARG A 95 6.17 17.11 -6.66
C ARG A 95 5.41 16.66 -7.90
#